data_AF-A0A2I1HJ87-F1
#
_entry.id   AF-A0A2I1HJ87-F1
#
_cell.length_a   1.000
_cell.length_b   1.000
_cell.length_c   1.000
_cell.angle_alpha   90.00
_cell.angle_beta   90.00
_cell.angle_gamma   90.00
#
_symmetry.space_group_name_H-M   'P 1'
#
loop_
_entity.id
_entity.type
_entity.pdbx_description
1 polymer ?
#
loop_
_entity_poly.entity_id
_entity_poly.type
_entity_poly.pdbx_seq_one_letter_code
_entity_poly.pdbx_strand_id
1 'polypeptide(L)'
;MSWSFAKLLLGNLVLGDKGEHIHKGQEGGSRYIRCDDLIVCGYHPDEPKWAFVRYMHGLIASNPKAPYYENIRFSYISPERIPNIKSFSPERSTVIIFEDLCVAQNISKIESFHFLHMGAIKIFLQFM
;
A
#
# COMPACT_ATOMS: atom_id res chain seq x y z
N MET A 1 11.64 16.90 -4.97
CA MET A 1 11.58 16.42 -3.57
C MET A 1 12.82 15.54 -3.31
N SER A 2 13.56 15.72 -2.22
CA SER A 2 14.75 14.87 -1.96
C SER A 2 14.34 13.45 -1.54
N TRP A 3 15.21 12.46 -1.78
CA TRP A 3 14.91 11.07 -1.43
C TRP A 3 14.63 10.89 0.07
N SER A 4 15.34 11.63 0.93
CA SER A 4 15.09 11.64 2.37
C SER A 4 13.68 12.10 2.73
N PHE A 5 13.16 13.13 2.05
CA PHE A 5 11.78 13.57 2.26
C PHE A 5 10.75 12.56 1.76
N ALA A 6 10.98 11.92 0.61
CA ALA A 6 10.02 10.94 0.09
C ALA A 6 10.00 9.65 0.95
N LYS A 7 11.14 9.20 1.49
CA LYS A 7 11.18 8.09 2.47
C LYS A 7 10.39 8.42 3.73
N LEU A 8 10.55 9.63 4.27
CA LEU A 8 9.84 10.06 5.47
C LEU A 8 8.32 10.08 5.23
N LEU A 9 7.89 10.62 4.09
CA LEU A 9 6.49 10.66 3.71
C LEU A 9 5.89 9.26 3.55
N LEU A 10 6.56 8.38 2.80
CA LEU A 10 6.12 6.99 2.60
C LEU A 10 6.16 6.18 3.90
N GLY A 11 7.19 6.39 4.72
CA GLY A 11 7.33 5.76 6.04
C GLY A 11 6.16 6.13 6.94
N ASN A 12 5.84 7.42 7.01
CA ASN A 12 4.69 7.90 7.77
C ASN A 12 3.39 7.37 7.19
N LEU A 13 3.21 7.32 5.87
CA LEU A 13 1.98 6.81 5.25
C LEU A 13 1.76 5.31 5.54
N VAL A 14 2.82 4.50 5.44
CA VAL A 14 2.74 3.05 5.61
C VAL A 14 2.69 2.66 7.09
N LEU A 15 3.46 3.32 7.96
CA LEU A 15 3.53 2.98 9.37
C LEU A 15 2.67 3.84 10.29
N GLY A 16 2.44 5.11 9.98
CA GLY A 16 1.89 6.05 10.96
C GLY A 16 2.69 6.01 12.28
N ASP A 17 1.99 5.94 13.42
CA ASP A 17 2.60 5.74 14.75
C ASP A 17 2.93 4.27 15.04
N LYS A 18 2.52 3.30 14.20
CA LYS A 18 2.88 1.87 14.33
C LYS A 18 4.39 1.67 14.44
N GLY A 19 5.20 2.49 13.77
CA GLY A 19 6.66 2.40 13.84
C GLY A 19 7.20 2.53 15.25
N GLU A 20 6.62 3.41 16.06
CA GLU A 20 7.01 3.59 17.46
C GLU A 20 6.65 2.35 18.29
N HIS A 21 5.49 1.76 18.05
CA HIS A 21 5.05 0.54 18.72
C HIS A 21 5.91 -0.67 18.34
N ILE A 22 6.31 -0.79 17.07
CA ILE A 22 7.26 -1.81 16.62
C ILE A 22 8.60 -1.62 17.32
N HIS A 23 9.11 -0.39 17.37
CA HIS A 23 10.38 -0.08 18.03
C HIS A 23 10.35 -0.39 19.54
N LYS A 24 9.23 -0.11 20.21
CA LYS A 24 9.01 -0.42 21.63
C LYS A 24 8.64 -1.89 21.90
N GLY A 25 8.37 -2.69 20.86
CA GLY A 25 7.90 -4.06 21.00
C GLY A 25 6.51 -4.18 21.63
N GLN A 26 5.63 -3.21 21.40
CA GLN A 26 4.32 -3.09 22.04
C GLN A 26 3.17 -3.35 21.07
N GLU A 27 2.04 -3.81 21.61
CA GLU A 27 0.75 -3.77 20.92
C GLU A 27 0.33 -2.33 20.62
N GLY A 28 -0.53 -2.17 19.61
CA GLY A 28 -1.11 -0.89 19.23
C GLY A 28 -0.48 -0.26 17.99
N GLY A 29 -0.61 1.06 17.90
CA GLY A 29 -0.29 1.86 16.72
C GLY A 29 -1.33 1.74 15.61
N SER A 30 -1.30 2.70 14.71
CA SER A 30 -2.20 2.96 13.60
C SER A 30 -1.41 3.31 12.36
N ARG A 31 -1.88 2.80 11.22
CA ARG A 31 -1.33 3.10 9.89
C ARG A 31 -2.35 3.97 9.15
N TYR A 32 -1.89 4.92 8.35
CA TYR A 32 -2.81 5.72 7.52
C TYR A 32 -3.52 4.84 6.49
N ILE A 33 -2.79 3.92 5.85
CA ILE A 33 -3.36 2.92 4.95
C ILE A 33 -3.61 1.62 5.72
N ARG A 34 -4.73 1.56 6.46
CA ARG A 34 -5.15 0.33 7.12
C ARG A 34 -5.82 -0.61 6.12
N CYS A 35 -5.15 -1.72 5.84
CA CYS A 35 -5.63 -2.80 4.98
C CYS A 35 -4.96 -4.12 5.36
N ASP A 36 -5.64 -5.22 5.03
CA ASP A 36 -5.12 -6.58 5.16
C ASP A 36 -4.27 -6.94 3.94
N ASP A 37 -4.68 -6.53 2.74
CA ASP A 37 -3.95 -6.79 1.51
C ASP A 37 -3.69 -5.47 0.77
N LEU A 38 -2.42 -5.13 0.55
CA LEU A 38 -1.99 -4.03 -0.31
C LEU A 38 -1.48 -4.60 -1.63
N ILE A 39 -2.12 -4.23 -2.73
CA ILE A 39 -1.75 -4.63 -4.08
C ILE A 39 -1.34 -3.38 -4.84
N VAL A 40 -0.15 -3.40 -5.44
CA VAL A 40 0.29 -2.35 -6.34
C VAL A 40 0.26 -2.90 -7.76
N CYS A 41 -0.42 -2.18 -8.64
CA CYS A 41 -0.55 -2.49 -10.05
C CYS A 41 0.20 -1.41 -10.85
N GLY A 42 1.32 -1.78 -11.47
CA GLY A 42 2.17 -0.85 -12.21
C GLY A 42 3.28 -1.56 -12.98
N TYR A 43 4.08 -0.80 -13.73
CA TYR A 43 5.12 -1.37 -14.61
C TYR A 43 6.52 -1.41 -13.98
N HIS A 44 6.72 -0.78 -12.81
CA HIS A 44 8.04 -0.53 -12.23
C HIS A 44 8.16 -1.10 -10.79
N PRO A 45 8.10 -2.43 -10.62
CA PRO A 45 8.16 -3.08 -9.30
C PRO A 45 9.46 -2.82 -8.53
N ASP A 46 10.55 -2.54 -9.25
CA ASP A 46 11.90 -2.40 -8.71
C ASP A 46 12.21 -0.99 -8.24
N GLU A 47 11.26 -0.06 -8.34
CA GLU A 47 11.48 1.29 -7.82
C GLU A 47 11.74 1.27 -6.30
N PRO A 48 12.69 2.09 -5.82
CA PRO A 48 13.07 2.11 -4.41
C PRO A 48 11.91 2.32 -3.42
N LYS A 49 10.84 3.02 -3.85
CA LYS A 49 9.65 3.24 -3.03
C LYS A 49 8.89 1.93 -2.74
N TRP A 50 8.77 1.03 -3.72
CA TRP A 50 8.07 -0.25 -3.53
C TRP A 50 8.88 -1.27 -2.76
N ALA A 51 10.21 -1.26 -2.94
CA ALA A 51 11.11 -2.00 -2.07
C ALA A 51 10.96 -1.56 -0.61
N PHE A 52 10.85 -0.24 -0.37
CA PHE A 52 10.62 0.31 0.95
C PHE A 52 9.24 -0.10 1.52
N VAL A 53 8.15 0.08 0.78
CA VAL A 53 6.79 -0.32 1.23
C VAL A 53 6.75 -1.82 1.56
N ARG A 54 7.34 -2.67 0.70
CA ARG A 54 7.44 -4.12 0.92
C ARG A 54 8.19 -4.44 2.21
N TYR A 55 9.31 -3.76 2.46
CA TYR A 55 10.09 -3.93 3.68
C TYR A 55 9.27 -3.56 4.93
N MET A 56 8.57 -2.43 4.91
CA MET A 56 7.75 -2.00 6.06
C MET A 56 6.59 -2.96 6.34
N HIS A 57 5.88 -3.41 5.31
CA HIS A 57 4.83 -4.43 5.46
C HIS A 57 5.41 -5.75 5.99
N GLY A 58 6.59 -6.14 5.50
CA GLY A 58 7.33 -7.31 5.96
C GLY A 58 7.66 -7.24 7.46
N LEU A 59 8.08 -6.08 7.98
CA LEU A 59 8.36 -5.89 9.41
C LEU A 59 7.12 -6.09 10.29
N ILE A 60 5.96 -5.61 9.85
CA ILE A 60 4.70 -5.77 10.60
C ILE A 60 4.25 -7.25 10.58
N ALA A 61 4.40 -7.92 9.44
CA ALA A 61 3.94 -9.29 9.23
C ALA A 61 4.96 -10.38 9.59
N SER A 62 6.18 -10.02 10.04
CA SER A 62 7.29 -10.98 10.14
C SER A 62 7.14 -12.03 11.22
N ASN A 63 6.44 -11.72 12.32
CA ASN A 63 6.33 -12.61 13.48
C ASN A 63 4.91 -12.63 14.05
N PRO A 64 4.13 -13.69 13.82
CA PRO A 64 2.77 -13.84 14.35
C PRO A 64 2.66 -13.82 15.88
N LYS A 65 3.78 -13.99 16.60
CA LYS A 65 3.82 -13.93 18.06
C LYS A 65 4.22 -12.54 18.58
N ALA A 66 4.57 -11.60 17.70
CA ALA A 66 4.95 -10.26 18.12
C ALA A 66 3.70 -9.45 18.54
N PRO A 67 3.80 -8.62 19.59
CA PRO A 67 2.70 -7.76 20.02
C PRO A 67 2.18 -6.81 18.91
N TYR A 68 3.07 -6.31 18.05
CA TYR A 68 2.72 -5.39 16.98
C TYR A 68 2.26 -6.09 15.68
N TYR A 69 2.14 -7.43 15.67
CA TYR A 69 1.83 -8.20 14.48
C TYR A 69 0.48 -7.81 13.87
N GLU A 70 0.46 -7.67 12.54
CA GLU A 70 -0.77 -7.64 11.75
C GLU A 70 -0.65 -8.66 10.62
N ASN A 71 -1.73 -9.38 10.32
CA ASN A 71 -1.79 -10.34 9.21
C ASN A 71 -1.99 -9.61 7.87
N ILE A 72 -0.97 -8.87 7.46
CA ILE A 72 -0.99 -8.03 6.26
C ILE A 72 -0.14 -8.62 5.14
N ARG A 73 -0.53 -8.35 3.90
CA ARG A 73 0.18 -8.81 2.71
C ARG A 73 0.47 -7.64 1.78
N PHE A 74 1.63 -7.71 1.14
CA PHE A 74 2.01 -6.80 0.07
C PHE A 74 2.25 -7.61 -1.19
N SER A 75 1.66 -7.18 -2.31
CA SER A 75 1.94 -7.74 -3.62
C SER A 75 2.10 -6.63 -4.65
N TYR A 76 2.94 -6.90 -5.64
CA TYR A 76 3.09 -6.07 -6.82
C TYR A 76 2.70 -6.92 -8.03
N ILE A 77 1.78 -6.43 -8.85
CA ILE A 77 1.27 -7.11 -10.04
C ILE A 77 1.47 -6.22 -11.27
N SER A 78 1.65 -6.89 -12.41
CA SER A 78 1.64 -6.23 -13.70
C SER A 78 0.21 -5.83 -14.09
N PRO A 79 0.01 -4.73 -14.83
CA PRO A 79 -1.27 -4.34 -15.40
C PRO A 79 -2.02 -5.43 -16.17
N GLU A 80 -1.30 -6.35 -16.80
CA GLU A 80 -1.86 -7.48 -17.55
C GLU A 80 -2.45 -8.56 -16.63
N ARG A 81 -2.21 -8.46 -15.31
CA ARG A 81 -2.62 -9.43 -14.29
C ARG A 81 -3.60 -8.84 -13.28
N ILE A 82 -4.31 -7.77 -13.63
CA ILE A 82 -5.33 -7.18 -12.75
C ILE A 82 -6.34 -8.27 -12.33
N PRO A 83 -6.48 -8.57 -11.02
CA PRO A 83 -7.38 -9.61 -10.55
C PRO A 83 -8.86 -9.22 -10.75
N ASN A 84 -9.70 -10.24 -10.93
CA ASN A 84 -11.14 -10.03 -11.04
C ASN A 84 -11.71 -9.57 -9.69
N ILE A 85 -12.64 -8.61 -9.70
CA ILE A 85 -13.24 -8.11 -8.44
C ILE A 85 -13.90 -9.21 -7.60
N LYS A 86 -14.40 -10.29 -8.24
CA LYS A 86 -15.01 -11.44 -7.57
C LYS A 86 -14.00 -12.39 -6.91
N SER A 87 -12.70 -12.25 -7.19
CA SER A 87 -11.67 -13.09 -6.55
C SER A 87 -11.24 -12.58 -5.18
N PHE A 88 -11.63 -11.36 -4.80
CA PHE A 88 -11.32 -10.81 -3.49
C PHE A 88 -12.20 -11.42 -2.42
N SER A 89 -11.59 -11.77 -1.28
CA SER A 89 -12.35 -12.21 -0.11
C SER A 89 -13.04 -11.00 0.54
N PRO A 90 -14.34 -11.09 0.87
CA PRO A 90 -15.03 -10.06 1.62
C PRO A 90 -14.53 -9.95 3.08
N GLU A 91 -13.82 -10.97 3.58
CA GLU A 91 -13.28 -11.02 4.95
C GLU A 91 -11.99 -10.21 5.12
N ARG A 92 -11.34 -9.84 4.01
CA ARG A 92 -10.08 -9.10 4.01
C ARG A 92 -10.23 -7.77 3.30
N SER A 93 -9.88 -6.70 4.01
CA SER A 93 -9.82 -5.36 3.44
C SER A 93 -8.66 -5.24 2.46
N THR A 94 -8.96 -5.01 1.18
CA THR A 94 -7.95 -4.91 0.12
C THR A 94 -7.85 -3.48 -0.38
N VAL A 95 -6.62 -2.95 -0.44
CA VAL A 95 -6.28 -1.70 -1.12
C VAL A 95 -5.53 -2.02 -2.39
N ILE A 96 -5.94 -1.42 -3.50
CA ILE A 96 -5.22 -1.53 -4.78
C ILE A 96 -4.73 -0.14 -5.19
N ILE A 97 -3.42 -0.01 -5.38
CA ILE A 97 -2.78 1.18 -5.93
C ILE A 97 -2.54 0.96 -7.42
N PHE A 98 -3.05 1.85 -8.26
CA PHE A 98 -2.75 1.89 -9.69
C PHE A 98 -1.69 2.97 -9.92
N GLU A 99 -0.55 2.56 -10.44
CA GLU A 99 0.62 3.40 -10.69
C GLU A 99 0.94 3.41 -12.18
N ASP A 100 1.16 4.61 -12.75
CA ASP A 100 1.60 4.83 -14.14
C ASP A 100 0.66 4.24 -15.21
N LEU A 101 -0.57 3.89 -14.82
CA LEU A 101 -1.58 3.31 -15.69
C LEU A 101 -2.31 4.34 -16.57
N CYS A 102 -2.19 5.64 -16.25
CA CYS A 102 -2.74 6.72 -17.07
C CYS A 102 -1.90 7.09 -18.30
N VAL A 103 -0.67 6.59 -18.43
CA VAL A 103 0.14 6.88 -19.62
C VAL A 103 -0.38 6.11 -20.85
N ALA A 104 -1.16 5.04 -20.63
CA ALA A 104 -1.64 4.15 -21.70
C ALA A 104 -2.96 4.59 -22.38
N GLN A 105 -3.70 5.55 -21.84
CA GLN A 105 -4.95 6.05 -22.47
C GLN A 105 -5.11 7.55 -22.23
N ASN A 106 -5.52 8.29 -23.28
CA ASN A 106 -5.80 9.74 -23.29
C ASN A 106 -6.85 10.17 -22.25
N ILE A 107 -6.53 10.12 -20.96
CA ILE A 107 -7.33 10.68 -19.88
C ILE A 107 -6.77 12.08 -19.62
N SER A 108 -7.31 13.06 -20.34
CA SER A 108 -6.98 14.46 -20.15
C SER A 108 -7.42 14.95 -18.76
N LYS A 109 -6.48 15.57 -18.04
CA LYS A 109 -6.66 16.48 -16.89
C LYS A 109 -7.33 15.90 -15.64
N ILE A 110 -6.55 15.45 -14.65
CA ILE A 110 -7.00 15.47 -13.25
C ILE A 110 -5.79 15.75 -12.33
N GLU A 111 -5.74 16.95 -11.75
CA GLU A 111 -5.08 17.19 -10.47
C GLU A 111 -6.04 16.69 -9.38
N SER A 112 -5.76 15.58 -8.70
CA SER A 112 -6.23 15.23 -7.33
C SER A 112 -6.16 13.72 -7.03
N PHE A 113 -5.84 13.40 -5.78
CA PHE A 113 -6.05 12.08 -5.15
C PHE A 113 -7.55 11.76 -5.10
N HIS A 114 -8.02 10.74 -5.81
CA HIS A 114 -9.42 10.30 -5.72
C HIS A 114 -9.53 8.97 -4.98
N PHE A 115 -10.33 8.96 -3.92
CA PHE A 115 -10.56 7.78 -3.09
C PHE A 115 -11.90 7.15 -3.51
N LEU A 116 -11.88 6.11 -4.33
CA LEU A 116 -13.10 5.39 -4.69
C LEU A 116 -13.35 4.28 -3.66
N HIS A 117 -14.47 4.37 -2.93
CA HIS A 117 -14.99 3.26 -2.13
C HIS A 117 -15.91 2.40 -3.00
N MET A 118 -15.48 1.17 -3.31
CA MET A 118 -16.35 0.15 -3.89
C MET A 118 -16.46 -1.02 -2.90
N GLY A 119 -17.31 -0.86 -1.89
CA GLY A 119 -17.48 -1.86 -0.82
C GLY A 119 -16.21 -2.04 0.03
N ALA A 120 -15.67 -3.26 0.10
CA ALA A 120 -14.46 -3.59 0.86
C ALA A 120 -13.14 -3.18 0.18
N ILE A 121 -13.21 -2.66 -1.06
CA ILE A 121 -12.06 -2.30 -1.87
C ILE A 121 -11.90 -0.79 -1.88
N LYS A 122 -10.70 -0.34 -1.52
CA LYS A 122 -10.28 1.05 -1.57
C LYS A 122 -9.27 1.19 -2.69
N ILE A 123 -9.61 1.97 -3.72
CA ILE A 123 -8.74 2.20 -4.87
C ILE A 123 -8.00 3.51 -4.64
N PHE A 124 -6.66 3.44 -4.71
CA PHE A 124 -5.80 4.61 -4.70
C PHE A 124 -5.16 4.75 -6.09
N LEU A 125 -5.39 5.89 -6.71
CA LEU A 125 -4.75 6.22 -7.98
C LEU A 125 -3.60 7.17 -7.68
N GLN A 126 -2.36 6.73 -7.96
CA GLN A 126 -1.18 7.60 -7.87
C GLN A 126 -0.74 7.93 -9.29
N PHE A 127 -0.89 9.20 -9.68
CA PHE A 127 -0.35 9.73 -10.94
C PHE A 127 0.81 10.67 -10.60
N MET A 128 1.97 10.46 -11.23
CA MET A 128 3.14 11.34 -11.07
C MET A 128 2.98 12.64 -11.85
#